data_AF-A0A0M0HPK4-F1
#
_entry.id   AF-A0A0M0HPK4-F1
#
_cell.length_a   1.000
_cell.length_b   1.000
_cell.length_c   1.000
_cell.angle_alpha   90.00
_cell.angle_beta   90.00
_cell.angle_gamma   90.00
#
_symmetry.space_group_name_H-M   'P 1'
#
loop_
_entity.id
_entity.type
_entity.pdbx_description
1 polymer ?
#
loop_
_entity_poly.entity_id
_entity_poly.type
_entity_poly.pdbx_seq_one_letter_code
_entity_poly.pdbx_strand_id
1 'polypeptide(L)'
;MATAETIDWVRLGILSIGATVALFTYAAGQRQRKLENSLKLLDLFKQNLEESDLSNWKSIFRASSEPSGAKKGHYVVSGGHQIPLNYLFSEGPDDHGATSRISEQLDLICYEILKGAVELRILYSNLGQLMDVIYKWYGQESFFQKSYPSFNKVMLKKRKKMAKLARKTIAYCE
;
A
#
# COMPACT_ATOMS: atom_id res chain seq x y z
N MET A 1 -39.62 48.22 14.16
CA MET A 1 -38.16 48.42 14.07
C MET A 1 -37.49 47.20 14.66
N ALA A 2 -36.62 46.51 13.92
CA ALA A 2 -35.85 45.41 14.50
C ALA A 2 -34.91 45.99 15.57
N THR A 3 -34.97 45.44 16.79
CA THR A 3 -34.06 45.82 17.87
C THR A 3 -32.64 45.37 17.56
N ALA A 4 -31.63 46.09 18.05
CA ALA A 4 -30.21 45.78 17.80
C ALA A 4 -29.86 44.33 18.16
N GLU A 5 -30.43 43.80 19.25
CA GLU A 5 -30.28 42.40 19.64
C GLU A 5 -30.76 41.41 18.55
N THR A 6 -31.89 41.69 17.90
CA THR A 6 -32.42 40.83 16.84
C THR A 6 -31.48 40.79 15.63
N ILE A 7 -30.84 41.92 15.31
CA ILE A 7 -29.84 42.00 14.23
C ILE A 7 -28.59 41.19 14.59
N ASP A 8 -28.14 41.25 15.84
CA ASP A 8 -26.95 40.50 16.28
C ASP A 8 -27.21 38.99 16.36
N TRP A 9 -28.40 38.55 16.77
CA TRP A 9 -28.79 37.14 16.68
C TRP A 9 -28.85 36.63 15.24
N VAL A 10 -29.36 37.44 14.29
CA VAL A 10 -29.36 37.10 12.86
C VAL A 10 -27.93 37.00 12.31
N ARG A 11 -27.04 37.93 12.68
CA ARG A 11 -25.62 37.89 12.30
C ARG A 11 -24.93 36.65 12.84
N LEU A 12 -25.15 36.31 14.11
CA LEU A 12 -24.63 35.08 14.72
C LEU A 12 -25.11 33.84 13.98
N GLY A 13 -26.39 33.80 13.59
CA GLY A 13 -26.97 32.71 12.80
C GLY A 13 -26.28 32.55 11.44
N ILE A 14 -26.10 33.65 10.71
CA ILE A 14 -25.40 33.65 9.41
C ILE A 14 -23.94 33.18 9.56
N LEU A 15 -23.23 33.70 10.57
CA LEU A 15 -21.85 33.31 10.85
C LEU A 15 -21.74 31.82 11.20
N SER A 16 -22.69 31.29 11.98
CA SER A 16 -22.71 29.88 12.38
C SER A 16 -22.95 28.95 11.18
N ILE A 17 -23.86 29.33 10.28
CA ILE A 17 -24.10 28.60 9.02
C ILE A 17 -22.85 28.65 8.14
N GLY A 18 -22.26 29.83 7.95
CA GLY A 18 -21.04 30.01 7.16
C GLY A 18 -19.87 29.19 7.69
N ALA A 19 -19.65 29.19 9.01
CA ALA A 19 -18.63 28.37 9.66
C ALA A 19 -18.88 26.87 9.45
N THR A 20 -20.13 26.43 9.57
CA THR A 20 -20.52 25.03 9.34
C THR A 20 -20.22 24.61 7.90
N VAL A 21 -20.65 25.40 6.91
CA VAL A 21 -20.37 25.13 5.49
C VAL A 21 -18.86 25.10 5.22
N ALA A 22 -18.11 26.05 5.78
CA ALA A 22 -16.65 26.09 5.62
C ALA A 22 -15.96 24.83 6.15
N LEU A 23 -16.39 24.32 7.32
CA LEU A 23 -15.87 23.07 7.88
C LEU A 23 -16.20 21.86 6.99
N PHE A 24 -17.43 21.77 6.48
CA PHE A 24 -17.82 20.70 5.56
C PHE A 24 -17.01 20.74 4.26
N THR A 25 -16.86 21.92 3.64
CA THR A 25 -16.08 22.09 2.42
C THR A 25 -14.60 21.76 2.64
N TYR A 26 -14.03 22.18 3.77
CA TYR A 26 -12.66 21.82 4.13
C TYR A 26 -12.49 20.30 4.26
N ALA A 27 -13.39 19.62 4.98
CA ALA A 27 -13.34 18.17 5.14
C ALA A 27 -13.50 17.42 3.81
N ALA A 28 -14.40 17.89 2.93
CA ALA A 28 -14.59 17.34 1.60
C ALA A 28 -13.33 17.52 0.74
N GLY A 29 -12.75 18.73 0.74
CA GLY A 29 -11.50 19.02 0.02
C GLY A 29 -10.32 18.18 0.50
N GLN A 30 -10.20 17.94 1.80
CA GLN A 30 -9.18 17.04 2.35
C GLN A 30 -9.36 15.59 1.88
N ARG A 31 -10.60 15.09 1.83
CA ARG A 31 -10.88 13.74 1.31
C ARG A 31 -10.53 13.62 -0.17
N GLN A 32 -10.87 14.64 -0.97
CA GLN A 32 -10.54 14.67 -2.39
C GLN A 32 -9.02 14.65 -2.62
N ARG A 33 -8.26 15.49 -1.90
CA ARG A 33 -6.78 15.51 -2.00
C ARG A 33 -6.16 14.15 -1.66
N LYS A 34 -6.65 13.47 -0.62
CA LYS A 34 -6.16 12.12 -0.27
C LYS A 34 -6.45 11.11 -1.37
N LEU A 35 -7.61 11.19 -2.01
CA LEU A 35 -7.98 10.34 -3.12
C LEU A 35 -7.06 10.58 -4.32
N GLU A 36 -6.89 11.83 -4.74
CA GLU A 36 -6.00 12.22 -5.84
C GLU A 36 -4.55 11.79 -5.59
N ASN A 37 -4.03 12.03 -4.38
CA ASN A 37 -2.70 11.59 -3.98
C ASN A 37 -2.55 10.06 -4.06
N SER A 38 -3.59 9.32 -3.66
CA SER A 38 -3.56 7.85 -3.69
C SER A 38 -3.50 7.32 -5.12
N LEU A 39 -4.29 7.91 -6.03
CA LEU A 39 -4.28 7.53 -7.45
C LEU A 39 -2.94 7.88 -8.08
N LYS A 40 -2.42 9.08 -7.82
CA LYS A 40 -1.10 9.51 -8.31
C LYS A 40 0.01 8.58 -7.83
N LEU A 41 -0.01 8.15 -6.57
CA LEU A 41 0.96 7.17 -6.07
C LEU A 41 0.83 5.80 -6.74
N LEU A 42 -0.39 5.35 -7.07
CA LEU A 42 -0.58 4.12 -7.83
C LEU A 42 -0.02 4.23 -9.25
N ASP A 43 -0.15 5.40 -9.87
CA ASP A 43 0.41 5.63 -11.20
C ASP A 43 1.93 5.70 -11.16
N LEU A 44 2.50 6.43 -10.19
CA LEU A 44 3.95 6.46 -9.96
C LEU A 44 4.51 5.07 -9.64
N PHE A 45 3.80 4.27 -8.85
CA PHE A 45 4.17 2.88 -8.59
C PHE A 45 4.32 2.10 -9.90
N LYS A 46 3.34 2.19 -10.81
CA LYS A 46 3.41 1.49 -12.10
C LYS A 46 4.50 2.02 -13.02
N GLN A 47 4.76 3.32 -12.99
CA GLN A 47 5.78 3.98 -13.83
C GLN A 47 7.21 3.70 -13.36
N ASN A 48 7.41 3.51 -12.04
CA ASN A 48 8.72 3.25 -11.46
C ASN A 48 9.13 1.77 -11.53
N LEU A 49 8.21 0.88 -11.89
CA LEU A 49 8.53 -0.54 -12.11
C LEU A 49 9.00 -0.75 -13.55
N GLU A 50 9.94 -1.67 -13.71
CA GLU A 50 10.29 -2.20 -15.03
C GLU A 50 9.12 -3.02 -15.59
N GLU A 51 9.00 -3.08 -16.92
CA GLU A 51 7.90 -3.81 -17.58
C GLU A 51 7.82 -5.28 -17.15
N SER A 52 8.96 -5.89 -16.82
CA SER A 52 9.09 -7.28 -16.39
C SER A 52 8.88 -7.51 -14.89
N ASP A 53 8.85 -6.47 -14.05
CA ASP A 53 8.85 -6.62 -12.59
C ASP A 53 7.65 -7.41 -12.09
N LEU A 54 6.46 -7.04 -12.56
CA LEU A 54 5.24 -7.74 -12.16
C LEU A 54 5.20 -9.17 -12.71
N SER A 55 5.72 -9.44 -13.91
CA SER A 55 5.78 -10.80 -14.43
C SER A 55 6.78 -11.66 -13.64
N ASN A 56 7.94 -11.11 -13.31
CA ASN A 56 8.98 -11.81 -12.56
C ASN A 56 8.47 -12.13 -11.14
N TRP A 57 7.87 -11.16 -10.47
CA TRP A 57 7.24 -11.38 -9.17
C TRP A 57 6.14 -12.45 -9.22
N LYS A 58 5.30 -12.47 -10.27
CA LYS A 58 4.28 -13.53 -10.44
C LYS A 58 4.90 -14.90 -10.63
N SER A 59 6.01 -14.99 -11.36
CA SER A 59 6.76 -16.24 -11.55
C SER A 59 7.28 -16.78 -10.22
N ILE A 60 7.95 -15.94 -9.43
CA ILE A 60 8.40 -16.28 -8.07
C ILE A 60 7.22 -16.66 -7.18
N PHE A 61 6.13 -15.89 -7.23
CA PHE A 61 4.94 -16.16 -6.42
C PHE A 61 4.40 -17.58 -6.66
N ARG A 62 4.26 -17.97 -7.94
CA ARG A 62 3.85 -19.32 -8.32
C ARG A 62 4.90 -20.36 -7.90
N ALA A 63 6.17 -20.11 -8.18
CA ALA A 63 7.27 -21.00 -7.82
C ALA A 63 7.46 -21.21 -6.31
N SER A 64 6.98 -20.26 -5.48
CA SER A 64 6.99 -20.34 -4.01
C SER A 64 5.76 -21.04 -3.42
N SER A 65 4.82 -21.46 -4.27
CA SER A 65 3.56 -22.06 -3.86
C SER A 65 3.70 -23.55 -3.54
N GLU A 66 2.84 -24.03 -2.65
CA GLU A 66 2.78 -25.46 -2.28
C GLU A 66 2.51 -26.38 -3.49
N PRO A 67 1.63 -26.04 -4.47
CA PRO A 67 1.47 -26.82 -5.69
C PRO A 67 2.75 -27.03 -6.50
N SER A 68 3.71 -26.10 -6.42
CA SER A 68 5.01 -26.22 -7.07
C SER A 68 6.00 -27.10 -6.30
N GLY A 69 5.62 -27.63 -5.12
CA GLY A 69 6.50 -28.42 -4.26
C GLY A 69 7.50 -27.59 -3.45
N ALA A 70 7.28 -26.27 -3.35
CA ALA A 70 8.17 -25.38 -2.63
C ALA A 70 8.06 -25.56 -1.12
N LYS A 71 9.21 -25.71 -0.43
CA LYS A 71 9.25 -25.65 1.04
C LYS A 71 8.92 -24.22 1.49
N LYS A 72 8.39 -24.11 2.71
CA LYS A 72 8.14 -22.80 3.34
C LYS A 72 9.41 -21.94 3.30
N GLY A 73 9.28 -20.71 2.82
CA GLY A 73 10.40 -19.77 2.73
C GLY A 73 11.29 -19.97 1.50
N HIS A 74 10.92 -20.86 0.57
CA HIS A 74 11.69 -21.16 -0.64
C HIS A 74 10.83 -21.00 -1.89
N TYR A 75 11.48 -20.93 -3.05
CA TYR A 75 10.87 -21.05 -4.37
C TYR A 75 11.63 -22.07 -5.23
N VAL A 76 10.93 -22.66 -6.19
CA VAL A 76 11.47 -23.72 -7.07
C VAL A 76 11.99 -23.11 -8.37
N VAL A 77 13.23 -23.45 -8.75
CA VAL A 77 13.88 -23.00 -9.99
C VAL A 77 13.88 -24.12 -11.03
N SER A 78 14.05 -23.74 -12.30
CA SER A 78 14.26 -24.65 -13.44
C SER A 78 15.29 -25.73 -13.08
N GLY A 79 14.83 -26.98 -12.99
CA GLY A 79 15.64 -28.12 -12.53
C GLY A 79 15.27 -28.65 -11.14
N GLY A 80 14.21 -28.14 -10.51
CA GLY A 80 13.66 -28.70 -9.26
C GLY A 80 14.42 -28.31 -7.99
N HIS A 81 15.45 -27.47 -8.12
CA HIS A 81 16.21 -26.94 -6.99
C HIS A 81 15.37 -25.90 -6.24
N GLN A 82 15.52 -25.87 -4.91
CA GLN A 82 14.80 -24.92 -4.06
C GLN A 82 15.75 -23.85 -3.55
N ILE A 83 15.43 -22.59 -3.82
CA ILE A 83 16.23 -21.44 -3.40
C ILE A 83 15.46 -20.69 -2.30
N PRO A 84 16.13 -20.27 -1.21
CA PRO A 84 15.48 -19.47 -0.17
C PRO A 84 15.05 -18.10 -0.72
N LEU A 85 13.86 -17.62 -0.32
CA LEU A 85 13.27 -16.38 -0.82
C LEU A 85 14.12 -15.13 -0.52
N ASN A 86 14.99 -15.16 0.49
CA ASN A 86 15.87 -14.02 0.82
C ASN A 86 16.97 -13.79 -0.24
N TYR A 87 17.29 -14.79 -1.08
CA TYR A 87 18.20 -14.62 -2.22
C TYR A 87 17.65 -13.65 -3.28
N LEU A 88 16.36 -13.32 -3.25
CA LEU A 88 15.80 -12.28 -4.11
C LEU A 88 16.27 -10.86 -3.75
N PHE A 89 16.97 -10.71 -2.62
CA PHE A 89 17.64 -9.46 -2.22
C PHE A 89 19.17 -9.55 -2.29
N SER A 90 19.75 -10.65 -2.78
CA SER A 90 21.19 -10.73 -3.03
C SER A 90 21.57 -10.15 -4.39
N GLU A 91 22.86 -9.98 -4.64
CA GLU A 91 23.35 -9.57 -5.95
C GLU A 91 23.03 -10.63 -7.01
N GLY A 92 22.44 -10.21 -8.15
CA GLY A 92 22.05 -11.10 -9.25
C GLY A 92 20.90 -12.07 -8.93
N PRO A 93 19.73 -11.59 -8.47
CA PRO A 93 18.61 -12.48 -8.15
C PRO A 93 17.91 -12.99 -9.41
N ASP A 94 17.26 -14.15 -9.32
CA ASP A 94 16.55 -14.79 -10.43
C ASP A 94 15.39 -13.96 -11.00
N ASP A 95 14.87 -13.01 -10.22
CA ASP A 95 13.79 -12.11 -10.63
C ASP A 95 14.29 -10.77 -11.18
N HIS A 96 15.60 -10.64 -11.40
CA HIS A 96 16.28 -9.43 -11.87
C HIS A 96 16.11 -8.20 -10.96
N GLY A 97 15.79 -8.42 -9.68
CA GLY A 97 15.66 -7.37 -8.67
C GLY A 97 14.23 -6.85 -8.52
N ALA A 98 13.26 -7.49 -9.20
CA ALA A 98 11.86 -7.10 -9.18
C ALA A 98 11.30 -7.04 -7.76
N THR A 99 11.56 -8.05 -6.92
CA THR A 99 11.07 -8.11 -5.54
C THR A 99 11.65 -6.98 -4.68
N SER A 100 12.92 -6.62 -4.88
CA SER A 100 13.52 -5.47 -4.19
C SER A 100 12.88 -4.16 -4.63
N ARG A 101 12.80 -3.90 -5.94
CA ARG A 101 12.19 -2.67 -6.48
C ARG A 101 10.74 -2.52 -6.05
N ILE A 102 9.94 -3.59 -6.12
CA ILE A 102 8.56 -3.58 -5.63
C ILE A 102 8.51 -3.27 -4.13
N SER A 103 9.38 -3.88 -3.32
CA SER A 103 9.43 -3.65 -1.87
C SER A 103 9.81 -2.21 -1.54
N GLU A 104 10.74 -1.61 -2.27
CA GLU A 104 11.13 -0.20 -2.15
C GLU A 104 9.96 0.73 -2.46
N GLN A 105 9.27 0.51 -3.59
CA GLN A 105 8.10 1.32 -3.96
C GLN A 105 6.96 1.16 -2.94
N LEU A 106 6.75 -0.04 -2.40
CA LEU A 106 5.78 -0.27 -1.33
C LEU A 106 6.16 0.46 -0.03
N ASP A 107 7.44 0.55 0.31
CA ASP A 107 7.91 1.31 1.48
C ASP A 107 7.61 2.80 1.34
N LEU A 108 7.87 3.39 0.16
CA LEU A 108 7.53 4.78 -0.15
C LEU A 108 6.02 5.05 -0.03
N ILE A 109 5.19 4.15 -0.56
CA ILE A 109 3.73 4.25 -0.43
C ILE A 109 3.32 4.14 1.04
N CYS A 110 3.91 3.22 1.79
CA CYS A 110 3.61 3.02 3.21
C CYS A 110 4.02 4.22 4.07
N TYR A 111 5.07 4.92 3.70
CA TYR A 111 5.46 6.17 4.34
C TYR A 111 4.36 7.24 4.23
N GLU A 112 3.78 7.43 3.04
CA GLU A 112 2.66 8.36 2.83
C GLU A 112 1.36 7.91 3.52
N ILE A 113 1.12 6.59 3.61
CA ILE A 113 0.04 6.02 4.41
C ILE A 113 0.19 6.37 5.91
N LEU A 114 1.42 6.34 6.43
CA LEU A 114 1.69 6.68 7.84
C LEU A 114 1.50 8.17 8.12
N LYS A 115 1.83 9.04 7.16
CA LYS A 115 1.53 10.48 7.22
C LYS A 115 0.04 10.81 7.11
N GLY A 116 -0.78 9.85 6.67
CA GLY A 116 -2.21 10.07 6.47
C GLY A 116 -2.51 10.99 5.27
N ALA A 117 -1.55 11.15 4.36
CA ALA A 117 -1.66 11.95 3.14
C ALA A 117 -2.48 11.26 2.03
N VAL A 118 -2.77 9.97 2.23
CA VAL A 118 -3.39 9.07 1.25
C VAL A 118 -4.46 8.19 1.90
N GLU A 119 -5.31 7.62 1.06
CA GLU A 119 -6.39 6.73 1.44
C GLU A 119 -5.94 5.27 1.32
N LEU A 120 -5.72 4.63 2.47
CA LEU A 120 -5.30 3.23 2.57
C LEU A 120 -6.19 2.29 1.73
N ARG A 121 -7.50 2.55 1.70
CA ARG A 121 -8.46 1.70 0.97
C ARG A 121 -8.11 1.59 -0.51
N ILE A 122 -7.75 2.71 -1.14
CA ILE A 122 -7.46 2.78 -2.59
C ILE A 122 -6.14 2.07 -2.90
N LEU A 123 -5.13 2.29 -2.06
CA LEU A 123 -3.82 1.67 -2.23
C LEU A 123 -3.89 0.15 -2.01
N TYR A 124 -4.49 -0.27 -0.91
CA TYR A 124 -4.62 -1.69 -0.57
C TYR A 124 -5.52 -2.45 -1.55
N SER A 125 -6.56 -1.82 -2.12
CA SER A 125 -7.40 -2.49 -3.11
C SER A 125 -6.63 -2.88 -4.38
N ASN A 126 -5.57 -2.16 -4.72
CA ASN A 126 -4.77 -2.41 -5.92
C ASN A 126 -3.48 -3.20 -5.63
N LEU A 127 -2.83 -2.94 -4.49
CA LEU A 127 -1.52 -3.49 -4.15
C LEU A 127 -1.57 -4.55 -3.04
N GLY A 128 -2.74 -4.81 -2.46
CA GLY A 128 -2.88 -5.62 -1.25
C GLY A 128 -2.38 -7.06 -1.37
N GLN A 129 -2.38 -7.67 -2.55
CA GLN A 129 -1.75 -8.99 -2.71
C GLN A 129 -0.23 -8.89 -2.64
N LEU A 130 0.40 -7.93 -3.32
CA LEU A 130 1.85 -7.71 -3.24
C LEU A 130 2.26 -7.44 -1.79
N MET A 131 1.54 -6.53 -1.13
CA MET A 131 1.80 -6.15 0.26
C MET A 131 1.77 -7.37 1.19
N ASP A 132 0.70 -8.16 1.12
CA ASP A 132 0.53 -9.30 2.01
C ASP A 132 1.53 -10.43 1.74
N VAL A 133 1.83 -10.70 0.47
CA VAL A 133 2.75 -11.77 0.08
C VAL A 133 4.19 -11.42 0.46
N ILE A 134 4.65 -10.23 0.10
CA ILE A 134 6.01 -9.78 0.45
C ILE A 134 6.17 -9.72 1.97
N TYR A 135 5.16 -9.22 2.69
CA TYR A 135 5.21 -9.21 4.15
C TYR A 135 5.16 -10.63 4.76
N LYS A 136 4.43 -11.57 4.14
CA LYS A 136 4.42 -12.97 4.56
C LYS A 136 5.80 -13.62 4.35
N TRP A 137 6.49 -13.29 3.27
CA TRP A 137 7.81 -13.82 2.96
C TRP A 137 8.90 -13.25 3.88
N TYR A 138 8.88 -11.94 4.15
CA TYR A 138 10.03 -11.26 4.74
C TYR A 138 9.73 -10.48 6.03
N GLY A 139 8.48 -10.37 6.46
CA GLY A 139 8.10 -9.49 7.58
C GLY A 139 8.76 -9.85 8.92
N GLN A 140 9.26 -11.07 9.07
CA GLN A 140 10.01 -11.51 10.26
C GLN A 140 11.54 -11.37 10.11
N GLU A 141 12.02 -11.07 8.91
CA GLU A 141 13.45 -10.98 8.61
C GLU A 141 14.02 -9.65 9.08
N SER A 142 15.15 -9.71 9.79
CA SER A 142 15.77 -8.51 10.37
C SER A 142 16.26 -7.51 9.32
N PHE A 143 16.74 -8.00 8.17
CA PHE A 143 17.15 -7.13 7.06
C PHE A 143 15.96 -6.35 6.51
N PHE A 144 14.81 -7.02 6.33
CA PHE A 144 13.62 -6.42 5.75
C PHE A 144 13.03 -5.34 6.66
N GLN A 145 13.01 -5.58 7.97
CA GLN A 145 12.55 -4.59 8.95
C GLN A 145 13.42 -3.33 9.00
N LYS A 146 14.73 -3.46 8.73
CA LYS A 146 15.69 -2.35 8.68
C LYS A 146 15.60 -1.57 7.37
N SER A 147 15.52 -2.28 6.24
CA SER A 147 15.51 -1.68 4.90
C SER A 147 14.15 -1.10 4.50
N TYR A 148 13.05 -1.69 4.99
CA TYR A 148 11.66 -1.29 4.65
C TYR A 148 10.83 -0.99 5.91
N PRO A 149 11.26 0.02 6.71
CA PRO A 149 10.66 0.28 8.02
C PRO A 149 9.23 0.80 7.94
N SER A 150 8.90 1.58 6.92
CA SER A 150 7.55 2.16 6.74
C SER A 150 6.55 1.07 6.37
N PHE A 151 6.95 0.18 5.47
CA PHE A 151 6.17 -0.96 5.03
C PHE A 151 5.88 -1.89 6.21
N ASN A 152 6.93 -2.33 6.94
CA ASN A 152 6.76 -3.17 8.12
C ASN A 152 5.80 -2.53 9.15
N LYS A 153 5.96 -1.23 9.41
CA LYS A 153 5.11 -0.48 10.36
C LYS A 153 3.64 -0.39 9.91
N VAL A 154 3.37 -0.20 8.62
CA VAL A 154 2.00 -0.22 8.08
C VAL A 154 1.38 -1.61 8.22
N MET A 155 2.13 -2.65 7.85
CA MET A 155 1.67 -4.03 7.94
C MET A 155 1.32 -4.43 9.37
N LEU A 156 2.11 -4.02 10.35
CA LEU A 156 1.82 -4.26 11.77
C LEU A 156 0.62 -3.43 12.28
N LYS A 157 0.65 -2.09 12.08
CA LYS A 157 -0.34 -1.19 12.69
C LYS A 157 -1.72 -1.28 12.05
N LYS A 158 -1.78 -1.53 10.73
CA LYS A 158 -3.03 -1.43 9.95
C LYS A 158 -3.57 -2.80 9.52
N ARG A 159 -2.94 -3.91 9.91
CA ARG A 159 -3.34 -5.30 9.56
C ARG A 159 -4.83 -5.55 9.73
N LYS A 160 -5.38 -5.23 10.91
CA LYS A 160 -6.80 -5.44 11.23
C LYS A 160 -7.75 -4.66 10.32
N LYS A 161 -7.36 -3.44 9.93
CA LYS A 161 -8.14 -2.61 9.00
C LYS A 161 -8.06 -3.20 7.59
N MET A 162 -6.86 -3.56 7.13
CA MET A 162 -6.62 -4.13 5.80
C MET A 162 -7.32 -5.47 5.59
N ALA A 163 -7.40 -6.32 6.62
CA ALA A 163 -8.12 -7.59 6.56
C ALA A 163 -9.63 -7.45 6.25
N LYS A 164 -10.22 -6.27 6.48
CA LYS A 164 -11.63 -5.97 6.16
C LYS A 164 -11.82 -5.36 4.77
N LEU A 165 -10.74 -5.06 4.06
CA LEU A 165 -10.79 -4.40 2.76
C LEU A 165 -10.70 -5.42 1.64
N ALA A 166 -11.50 -5.21 0.60
CA ALA A 166 -11.36 -5.95 -0.64
C ALA A 166 -10.04 -5.57 -1.33
N ARG A 167 -9.44 -6.55 -2.01
CA ARG A 167 -8.23 -6.37 -2.82
C ARG A 167 -8.36 -7.10 -4.14
N LYS A 168 -7.68 -6.58 -5.16
CA LYS A 168 -7.53 -7.23 -6.45
C LYS A 168 -6.52 -8.38 -6.34
N THR A 169 -6.84 -9.49 -6.98
CA THR A 169 -5.90 -10.59 -7.21
C THR A 169 -5.07 -10.29 -8.46
N ILE A 170 -3.76 -10.28 -8.30
CA ILE A 170 -2.72 -10.06 -9.31
C ILE A 170 -2.24 -11.39 -9.90
N ALA A 171 -2.12 -12.44 -9.08
CA ALA A 171 -1.77 -13.79 -9.51
C ALA A 171 -2.45 -14.87 -8.68
N TYR A 172 -2.65 -16.02 -9.32
CA TYR A 172 -3.17 -17.25 -8.73
C TYR A 172 -2.04 -18.26 -8.64
N CYS A 173 -2.06 -19.07 -7.57
CA CYS A 173 -1.37 -20.34 -7.55
C CYS A 173 -2.28 -21.33 -8.28
N GLU A 174 -1.76 -21.94 -9.35
CA GLU A 174 -2.44 -22.98 -10.12
C GLU A 174 -2.01 -24.35 -9.61
#